data_AF-A0A529P2L5-F1
#
_entry.id   AF-A0A529P2L5-F1
#
_cell.length_a   1.000
_cell.length_b   1.000
_cell.length_c   1.000
_cell.angle_alpha   90.00
_cell.angle_beta   90.00
_cell.angle_gamma   90.00
#
_symmetry.space_group_name_H-M   'P 1'
#
loop_
_entity.id
_entity.type
_entity.pdbx_description
1 polymer ?
#
loop_
_entity_poly.entity_id
_entity_poly.type
_entity_poly.pdbx_seq_one_letter_code
_entity_poly.pdbx_strand_id
1 'polypeptide(L)'
;VISTAHPKLRYAPERVRLSARKVPADMTAGSLLTGYARLLQPTGPVRPDSYDFSFDSYFSGIGASGFFLGNPKTIASEDAPPSARLASTIEKARESIANHIRGQVGGPEGEIAAALIVGVRAGIPDEINEAMRRTGIYHVISISGLHMALVAGTIMLLLRGAFALFPDFASRRPVKKYAAAAALVSIAAYLVFSGIVVAAERSFIMLAVMLVAVLFDRAALTMRNLAISAIAVILVSPHEVVGPSFQMSFAATAALVGAYAGWADYRADRTTTPPPKRSFLRFTSRKLAMGMGGLAMTSIIAGSATALFAIWHFQRVSPLSLVANLAVMPIVSVVMFLGVASALTMPFGLDWPFL
;
A
#
# COMPACT_ATOMS: atom_id res chain seq x y z
N VAL A 1 -9.78 -21.50 -6.75
CA VAL A 1 -10.67 -22.47 -7.42
C VAL A 1 -11.32 -23.28 -6.33
N ILE A 2 -12.66 -23.30 -6.26
CA ILE A 2 -13.38 -24.04 -5.22
C ILE A 2 -13.44 -25.53 -5.57
N SER A 3 -13.76 -25.84 -6.83
CA SER A 3 -13.84 -27.21 -7.33
C SER A 3 -13.63 -27.24 -8.84
N THR A 4 -13.25 -28.40 -9.37
CA THR A 4 -13.19 -28.67 -10.81
C THR A 4 -14.08 -29.88 -11.15
N ALA A 5 -14.79 -29.78 -12.26
CA ALA A 5 -15.63 -30.85 -12.79
C ALA A 5 -15.35 -30.97 -14.30
N HIS A 6 -15.28 -32.21 -14.80
CA HIS A 6 -15.10 -32.52 -16.23
C HIS A 6 -13.87 -31.85 -16.89
N PRO A 7 -12.61 -32.25 -16.55
CA PRO A 7 -12.22 -33.31 -15.61
C PRO A 7 -12.05 -32.79 -14.17
N LYS A 8 -12.16 -33.69 -13.19
CA LYS A 8 -11.76 -33.40 -11.81
C LYS A 8 -10.24 -33.45 -11.72
N LEU A 9 -9.61 -32.30 -11.52
CA LEU A 9 -8.15 -32.21 -11.39
C LEU A 9 -7.70 -32.77 -10.04
N ARG A 10 -6.68 -33.64 -10.05
CA ARG A 10 -6.03 -34.13 -8.83
C ARG A 10 -5.29 -33.01 -8.08
N TYR A 11 -4.63 -32.14 -8.83
CA TYR A 11 -3.95 -30.95 -8.32
C TYR A 11 -4.56 -29.73 -9.00
N ALA A 12 -5.70 -29.28 -8.49
CA ALA A 12 -6.31 -28.06 -8.97
C ALA A 12 -5.49 -26.85 -8.52
N PRO A 13 -5.26 -25.85 -9.39
CA PRO A 13 -4.59 -24.62 -8.99
C PRO A 13 -5.41 -23.86 -7.96
N GLU A 14 -4.76 -23.30 -6.94
CA GLU A 14 -5.44 -22.52 -5.89
C GLU A 14 -6.14 -21.30 -6.46
N ARG A 15 -5.50 -20.59 -7.39
CA ARG A 15 -6.06 -19.43 -8.10
C ARG A 15 -5.87 -19.59 -9.61
N VAL A 16 -6.82 -19.04 -10.36
CA VAL A 16 -6.78 -18.98 -11.83
C VAL A 16 -7.19 -17.60 -12.30
N ARG A 17 -6.61 -17.16 -13.42
CA ARG A 17 -6.99 -15.91 -14.08
C ARG A 17 -7.76 -16.23 -15.36
N LEU A 18 -9.04 -15.90 -15.40
CA LEU A 18 -9.92 -16.20 -16.53
C LEU A 18 -10.49 -14.93 -17.15
N SER A 19 -10.51 -14.86 -18.47
CA SER A 19 -11.28 -13.85 -19.21
C SER A 19 -12.61 -14.43 -19.70
N ALA A 20 -13.64 -13.59 -19.81
CA ALA A 20 -14.95 -13.95 -20.34
C ALA A 20 -15.34 -12.92 -21.42
N ARG A 21 -16.04 -13.37 -22.48
CA ARG A 21 -16.58 -12.46 -23.51
C ARG A 21 -17.71 -11.60 -22.97
N LYS A 22 -18.56 -12.18 -22.11
CA LYS A 22 -19.64 -11.49 -21.42
C LYS A 22 -19.62 -11.89 -19.96
N VAL A 23 -19.62 -10.90 -19.11
CA VAL A 23 -19.70 -11.06 -17.65
C VAL A 23 -21.19 -10.89 -17.25
N PRO A 24 -21.71 -11.70 -16.31
CA PRO A 24 -23.07 -11.50 -15.77
C PRO A 24 -23.24 -10.08 -15.22
N ALA A 25 -24.39 -9.46 -15.46
CA ALA A 25 -24.61 -8.06 -15.08
C ALA A 25 -24.68 -7.85 -13.55
N ASP A 26 -25.04 -8.89 -12.82
CA ASP A 26 -25.09 -8.99 -11.36
C ASP A 26 -23.74 -9.35 -10.73
N MET A 27 -22.71 -9.61 -11.55
CA MET A 27 -21.41 -10.01 -11.04
C MET A 27 -20.71 -8.83 -10.38
N THR A 28 -20.47 -8.98 -9.08
CA THR A 28 -19.65 -8.08 -8.26
C THR A 28 -18.44 -8.81 -7.73
N ALA A 29 -17.43 -8.06 -7.27
CA ALA A 29 -16.28 -8.65 -6.60
C ALA A 29 -16.74 -9.47 -5.36
N GLY A 30 -16.22 -10.68 -5.21
CA GLY A 30 -16.71 -11.67 -4.23
C GLY A 30 -17.84 -12.58 -4.72
N SER A 31 -18.36 -12.41 -5.95
CA SER A 31 -19.31 -13.35 -6.55
C SER A 31 -18.65 -14.69 -6.85
N LEU A 32 -19.42 -15.77 -6.69
CA LEU A 32 -18.97 -17.11 -7.04
C LEU A 32 -19.47 -17.46 -8.44
N LEU A 33 -18.59 -18.07 -9.23
CA LEU A 33 -18.86 -18.39 -10.63
C LEU A 33 -18.66 -19.86 -10.91
N THR A 34 -19.50 -20.39 -11.80
CA THR A 34 -19.32 -21.70 -12.43
C THR A 34 -19.35 -21.58 -13.95
N GLY A 35 -18.57 -22.40 -14.64
CA GLY A 35 -18.54 -22.41 -16.09
C GLY A 35 -17.40 -23.27 -16.65
N TYR A 36 -17.55 -23.68 -17.91
CA TYR A 36 -16.49 -24.35 -18.64
C TYR A 36 -15.42 -23.35 -19.03
N ALA A 37 -14.17 -23.61 -18.66
CA ALA A 37 -13.03 -22.77 -18.98
C ALA A 37 -11.90 -23.61 -19.56
N ARG A 38 -11.17 -23.03 -20.51
CA ARG A 38 -9.91 -23.59 -20.99
C ARG A 38 -8.78 -23.01 -20.15
N LEU A 39 -8.10 -23.87 -19.40
CA LEU A 39 -6.94 -23.52 -18.60
C LEU A 39 -5.65 -23.74 -19.41
N LEU A 40 -4.76 -22.76 -19.35
CA LEU A 40 -3.43 -22.77 -19.94
C LEU A 40 -2.42 -22.56 -18.81
N GLN A 41 -1.24 -23.17 -18.96
CA GLN A 41 -0.13 -22.89 -18.06
C GLN A 41 0.32 -21.43 -18.22
N PRO A 42 0.72 -20.75 -17.12
CA PRO A 42 1.36 -19.45 -17.22
C PRO A 42 2.54 -19.50 -18.19
N THR A 43 2.60 -18.56 -19.12
CA THR A 43 3.68 -18.50 -20.10
C THR A 43 4.95 -17.99 -19.43
N GLY A 44 6.10 -18.56 -19.79
CA GLY A 44 7.40 -18.06 -19.36
C GLY A 44 7.75 -16.70 -19.97
N PRO A 45 9.00 -16.24 -19.79
CA PRO A 45 9.45 -14.96 -20.30
C PRO A 45 9.47 -14.97 -21.85
N VAL A 46 9.04 -13.85 -22.46
CA VAL A 46 8.96 -13.72 -23.93
C VAL A 46 10.35 -13.66 -24.58
N ARG A 47 11.35 -13.16 -23.83
CA ARG A 47 12.76 -13.12 -24.22
C ARG A 47 13.63 -13.64 -23.07
N PRO A 48 14.82 -14.19 -23.34
CA PRO A 48 15.81 -14.46 -22.30
C PRO A 48 16.00 -13.22 -21.40
N ASP A 49 16.09 -13.44 -20.09
CA ASP A 49 16.28 -12.42 -19.04
C ASP A 49 15.19 -11.32 -18.94
N SER A 50 14.07 -11.48 -19.66
CA SER A 50 12.91 -10.59 -19.53
C SER A 50 11.99 -11.02 -18.39
N TYR A 51 10.99 -10.18 -18.08
CA TYR A 51 10.02 -10.45 -17.03
C TYR A 51 9.36 -11.83 -17.20
N ASP A 52 9.52 -12.68 -16.19
CA ASP A 52 8.99 -14.04 -16.18
C ASP A 52 7.58 -14.06 -15.57
N PHE A 53 6.57 -14.08 -16.44
CA PHE A 53 5.17 -14.17 -16.02
C PHE A 53 4.84 -15.48 -15.32
N SER A 54 5.58 -16.56 -15.60
CA SER A 54 5.34 -17.86 -14.97
C SER A 54 5.84 -17.90 -13.54
N PHE A 55 6.99 -17.27 -13.28
CA PHE A 55 7.53 -17.07 -11.94
C PHE A 55 6.58 -16.24 -11.07
N ASP A 56 6.14 -15.07 -11.56
CA ASP A 56 5.21 -14.21 -10.83
C ASP A 56 3.86 -14.90 -10.57
N SER A 57 3.34 -15.61 -11.58
CA SER A 57 2.09 -16.37 -11.44
C SER A 57 2.21 -17.47 -10.38
N TYR A 58 3.32 -18.23 -10.38
CA TYR A 58 3.57 -19.29 -9.42
C TYR A 58 3.56 -18.76 -7.97
N PHE A 59 4.33 -17.70 -7.70
CA PHE A 59 4.41 -17.13 -6.35
C PHE A 59 3.16 -16.33 -5.94
N SER A 60 2.35 -15.88 -6.89
CA SER A 60 1.02 -15.31 -6.64
C SER A 60 -0.08 -16.37 -6.39
N GLY A 61 0.27 -17.66 -6.45
CA GLY A 61 -0.66 -18.80 -6.34
C GLY A 61 -1.55 -19.00 -7.58
N ILE A 62 -1.23 -18.31 -8.69
CA ILE A 62 -1.94 -18.42 -9.96
C ILE A 62 -1.35 -19.59 -10.75
N GLY A 63 -1.99 -20.75 -10.65
CA GLY A 63 -1.51 -21.95 -11.33
C GLY A 63 -1.99 -22.09 -12.79
N ALA A 64 -2.95 -21.28 -13.23
CA ALA A 64 -3.38 -21.26 -14.63
C ALA A 64 -3.99 -19.92 -15.05
N SER A 65 -3.84 -19.59 -16.33
CA SER A 65 -4.54 -18.49 -17.00
C SER A 65 -5.39 -19.03 -18.14
N GLY A 66 -6.43 -18.33 -18.56
CA GLY A 66 -7.31 -18.86 -19.59
C GLY A 66 -8.54 -18.02 -19.86
N PHE A 67 -9.54 -18.67 -20.45
CA PHE A 67 -10.80 -18.03 -20.79
C PHE A 67 -11.97 -18.99 -20.64
N PHE A 68 -13.14 -18.45 -20.32
CA PHE A 68 -14.38 -19.20 -20.33
C PHE A 68 -14.80 -19.55 -21.77
N LEU A 69 -15.22 -20.80 -21.97
CA LEU A 69 -15.73 -21.29 -23.26
C LEU A 69 -17.18 -20.83 -23.52
N GLY A 70 -17.90 -20.44 -22.48
CA GLY A 70 -19.23 -19.85 -22.54
C GLY A 70 -19.39 -18.73 -21.51
N ASN A 71 -20.61 -18.25 -21.31
CA ASN A 71 -20.87 -17.24 -20.29
C ASN A 71 -20.84 -17.91 -18.90
N PRO A 72 -20.03 -17.43 -17.95
CA PRO A 72 -20.04 -17.96 -16.60
C PRO A 72 -21.39 -17.66 -15.94
N LYS A 73 -21.81 -18.54 -15.02
CA LYS A 73 -23.04 -18.39 -14.23
C LYS A 73 -22.69 -18.07 -12.78
N THR A 74 -23.40 -17.12 -12.18
CA THR A 74 -23.29 -16.82 -10.75
C THR A 74 -23.91 -17.96 -9.93
N ILE A 75 -23.25 -18.37 -8.85
CA ILE A 75 -23.78 -19.34 -7.88
C ILE A 75 -23.91 -18.71 -6.49
N ALA A 76 -24.81 -19.24 -5.66
CA ALA A 76 -25.02 -18.75 -4.31
C ALA A 76 -23.80 -19.03 -3.41
N SER A 77 -23.53 -18.13 -2.46
CA SER A 77 -22.39 -18.22 -1.53
C SER A 77 -22.54 -19.33 -0.48
N GLU A 78 -23.76 -19.83 -0.27
CA GLU A 78 -24.11 -20.82 0.76
C GLU A 78 -23.48 -22.20 0.52
N ASP A 79 -23.11 -22.51 -0.73
CA ASP A 79 -22.47 -23.79 -1.08
C ASP A 79 -20.93 -23.73 -0.96
N ALA A 80 -20.36 -22.57 -0.63
CA ALA A 80 -18.92 -22.37 -0.64
C ALA A 80 -18.23 -22.81 0.66
N PRO A 81 -16.95 -23.18 0.62
CA PRO A 81 -16.14 -23.39 1.83
C PRO A 81 -16.10 -22.13 2.72
N PRO A 82 -15.98 -22.26 4.05
CA PRO A 82 -15.93 -21.12 4.97
C PRO A 82 -14.86 -20.07 4.63
N SER A 83 -13.68 -20.51 4.17
CA SER A 83 -12.61 -19.61 3.73
C SER A 83 -12.99 -18.78 2.50
N ALA A 84 -13.69 -19.39 1.54
CA ALA A 84 -14.20 -18.70 0.36
C ALA A 84 -15.32 -17.71 0.74
N ARG A 85 -16.17 -18.04 1.72
CA ARG A 85 -17.17 -17.11 2.25
C ARG A 85 -16.53 -15.90 2.92
N LEU A 86 -15.52 -16.10 3.77
CA LEU A 86 -14.79 -15.01 4.40
C LEU A 86 -14.14 -14.09 3.35
N ALA A 87 -13.42 -14.67 2.38
CA ALA A 87 -12.81 -13.91 1.29
C ALA A 87 -13.87 -13.13 0.48
N SER A 88 -15.00 -13.76 0.16
CA SER A 88 -16.10 -13.08 -0.54
C SER A 88 -16.73 -11.95 0.28
N THR A 89 -16.80 -12.10 1.60
CA THR A 89 -17.36 -11.09 2.50
C THR A 89 -16.46 -9.87 2.58
N ILE A 90 -15.15 -10.09 2.70
CA ILE A 90 -14.15 -9.02 2.66
C ILE A 90 -14.23 -8.29 1.31
N GLU A 91 -14.29 -9.01 0.21
CA GLU A 91 -14.35 -8.40 -1.12
C GLU A 91 -15.64 -7.60 -1.36
N LYS A 92 -16.79 -8.13 -0.90
CA LYS A 92 -18.06 -7.38 -0.94
C LYS A 92 -18.01 -6.12 -0.08
N ALA A 93 -17.40 -6.17 1.10
CA ALA A 93 -17.23 -4.99 1.94
C ALA A 93 -16.34 -3.95 1.26
N ARG A 94 -15.24 -4.38 0.62
CA ARG A 94 -14.36 -3.49 -0.17
C ARG A 94 -15.10 -2.83 -1.32
N GLU A 95 -15.86 -3.61 -2.09
CA GLU A 95 -16.64 -3.08 -3.22
C GLU A 95 -17.75 -2.14 -2.75
N SER A 96 -18.37 -2.43 -1.60
CA SER A 96 -19.37 -1.54 -0.99
C SER A 96 -18.77 -0.18 -0.61
N ILE A 97 -17.58 -0.17 -0.01
CA ILE A 97 -16.88 1.08 0.34
C ILE A 97 -16.47 1.82 -0.93
N ALA A 98 -15.93 1.12 -1.94
CA ALA A 98 -15.58 1.72 -3.23
C ALA A 98 -16.79 2.36 -3.91
N ASN A 99 -17.94 1.67 -3.94
CA ASN A 99 -19.17 2.20 -4.51
C ASN A 99 -19.74 3.39 -3.73
N HIS A 100 -19.60 3.38 -2.40
CA HIS A 100 -19.97 4.53 -1.58
C HIS A 100 -19.12 5.77 -1.90
N ILE A 101 -17.80 5.62 -2.01
CA ILE A 101 -16.88 6.69 -2.43
C ILE A 101 -17.22 7.21 -3.82
N ARG A 102 -17.43 6.29 -4.79
CA ARG A 102 -17.85 6.65 -6.16
C ARG A 102 -19.17 7.39 -6.20
N GLY A 103 -20.12 7.01 -5.34
CA GLY A 103 -21.43 7.65 -5.23
C GLY A 103 -21.35 9.09 -4.71
N GLN A 104 -20.38 9.42 -3.85
CA GLN A 104 -20.20 10.77 -3.31
C GLN A 104 -19.31 11.67 -4.19
N VAL A 105 -18.16 11.16 -4.65
CA VAL A 105 -17.18 11.96 -5.39
C VAL A 105 -17.47 11.96 -6.90
N GLY A 106 -17.82 10.80 -7.45
CA GLY A 106 -17.98 10.60 -8.89
C GLY A 106 -16.68 10.70 -9.69
N GLY A 107 -16.78 10.39 -10.98
CA GLY A 107 -15.71 10.59 -11.95
C GLY A 107 -14.40 9.80 -11.70
N PRO A 108 -13.32 10.15 -12.42
CA PRO A 108 -12.01 9.54 -12.22
C PRO A 108 -11.39 9.81 -10.84
N GLU A 109 -11.76 10.91 -10.19
CA GLU A 109 -11.31 11.28 -8.85
C GLU A 109 -11.82 10.28 -7.81
N GLY A 110 -13.09 9.88 -7.90
CA GLY A 110 -13.68 8.84 -7.06
C GLY A 110 -13.00 7.47 -7.23
N GLU A 111 -12.58 7.12 -8.44
CA GLU A 111 -11.81 5.89 -8.69
C GLU A 111 -10.40 5.95 -8.10
N ILE A 112 -9.75 7.11 -8.16
CA ILE A 112 -8.46 7.33 -7.48
C ILE A 112 -8.63 7.24 -5.95
N ALA A 113 -9.68 7.85 -5.39
CA ALA A 113 -9.97 7.77 -3.96
C ALA A 113 -10.26 6.32 -3.52
N ALA A 114 -11.06 5.57 -4.28
CA ALA A 114 -11.31 4.14 -4.03
C ALA A 114 -10.03 3.30 -4.12
N ALA A 115 -9.14 3.61 -5.06
CA ALA A 115 -7.84 2.95 -5.18
C ALA A 115 -6.93 3.22 -3.98
N LEU A 116 -6.91 4.45 -3.47
CA LEU A 116 -6.08 4.86 -2.33
C LEU A 116 -6.61 4.31 -0.99
N ILE A 117 -7.94 4.27 -0.79
CA ILE A 117 -8.56 3.90 0.48
C ILE A 117 -8.82 2.40 0.60
N VAL A 118 -9.29 1.72 -0.45
CA VAL A 118 -9.65 0.28 -0.41
C VAL A 118 -8.93 -0.57 -1.45
N GLY A 119 -8.06 0.02 -2.26
CA GLY A 119 -7.22 -0.71 -3.22
C GLY A 119 -7.91 -1.12 -4.52
N VAL A 120 -9.12 -0.60 -4.80
CA VAL A 120 -9.88 -0.92 -6.01
C VAL A 120 -9.46 0.04 -7.13
N ARG A 121 -8.82 -0.48 -8.20
CA ARG A 121 -8.25 0.34 -9.29
C ARG A 121 -8.96 0.23 -10.63
N ALA A 122 -9.89 -0.71 -10.76
CA ALA A 122 -10.40 -1.15 -12.05
C ALA A 122 -11.11 -0.05 -12.85
N GLY A 123 -11.62 1.00 -12.20
CA GLY A 123 -12.31 2.10 -12.88
C GLY A 123 -11.42 3.29 -13.25
N ILE A 124 -10.12 3.30 -12.90
CA ILE A 124 -9.23 4.42 -13.29
C ILE A 124 -8.99 4.39 -14.81
N PRO A 125 -9.30 5.47 -15.56
CA PRO A 125 -9.07 5.54 -17.00
C PRO A 125 -7.61 5.28 -17.41
N ASP A 126 -7.41 4.64 -18.55
CA ASP A 126 -6.08 4.28 -19.06
C ASP A 126 -5.21 5.51 -19.36
N GLU A 127 -5.84 6.62 -19.76
CA GLU A 127 -5.16 7.90 -20.01
C GLU A 127 -4.54 8.46 -18.72
N ILE A 128 -5.25 8.34 -17.59
CA ILE A 128 -4.76 8.76 -16.28
C ILE A 128 -3.64 7.83 -15.81
N ASN A 129 -3.83 6.52 -15.96
CA ASN A 129 -2.80 5.53 -15.65
C ASN A 129 -1.51 5.81 -16.44
N GLU A 130 -1.62 6.17 -17.72
CA GLU A 130 -0.48 6.51 -18.56
C GLU A 130 0.17 7.84 -18.16
N ALA A 131 -0.61 8.87 -17.86
CA ALA A 131 -0.09 10.15 -17.36
C ALA A 131 0.70 9.96 -16.06
N MET A 132 0.19 9.14 -15.13
CA MET A 132 0.88 8.81 -13.88
C MET A 132 2.17 8.00 -14.11
N ARG A 133 2.19 7.09 -15.09
CA ARG A 133 3.42 6.36 -15.47
C ARG A 133 4.48 7.29 -16.05
N ARG A 134 4.09 8.22 -16.93
CA ARG A 134 5.01 9.19 -17.55
C ARG A 134 5.63 10.13 -16.51
N THR A 135 4.82 10.62 -15.58
CA THR A 135 5.25 11.52 -14.49
C THR A 135 5.93 10.80 -13.33
N GLY A 136 5.93 9.46 -13.32
CA GLY A 136 6.63 8.66 -12.31
C GLY A 136 5.86 8.46 -11.00
N ILE A 137 4.61 8.91 -10.92
CA ILE A 137 3.76 8.83 -9.73
C ILE A 137 2.79 7.64 -9.74
N TYR A 138 2.88 6.74 -10.73
CA TYR A 138 2.03 5.54 -10.80
C TYR A 138 2.12 4.64 -9.56
N HIS A 139 3.24 4.68 -8.85
CA HIS A 139 3.41 3.94 -7.60
C HIS A 139 2.52 4.46 -6.47
N VAL A 140 1.99 5.68 -6.57
CA VAL A 140 1.13 6.31 -5.55
C VAL A 140 -0.27 5.68 -5.53
N ILE A 141 -0.86 5.36 -6.68
CA ILE A 141 -2.17 4.66 -6.72
C ILE A 141 -2.09 3.21 -6.24
N SER A 142 -0.87 2.70 -6.03
CA SER A 142 -0.67 1.45 -5.35
C SER A 142 -0.52 1.68 -3.86
N ILE A 143 -1.30 0.94 -3.07
CA ILE A 143 -1.08 0.84 -1.63
C ILE A 143 0.39 0.51 -1.39
N SER A 144 1.09 1.48 -0.83
CA SER A 144 2.53 1.50 -0.69
C SER A 144 2.92 1.60 0.78
N GLY A 145 4.23 1.53 1.06
CA GLY A 145 4.76 1.76 2.40
C GLY A 145 4.32 3.08 3.00
N LEU A 146 4.17 4.12 2.18
CA LEU A 146 3.67 5.41 2.62
C LEU A 146 2.22 5.31 3.12
N HIS A 147 1.35 4.57 2.43
CA HIS A 147 -0.06 4.42 2.84
C HIS A 147 -0.15 3.76 4.21
N MET A 148 0.58 2.65 4.39
CA MET A 148 0.68 1.96 5.67
C MET A 148 1.22 2.88 6.77
N ALA A 149 2.23 3.71 6.46
CA ALA A 149 2.83 4.63 7.41
C ALA A 149 1.90 5.78 7.77
N LEU A 150 1.12 6.29 6.81
CA LEU A 150 0.12 7.32 7.03
C LEU A 150 -1.04 6.79 7.87
N VAL A 151 -1.50 5.56 7.63
CA VAL A 151 -2.51 4.90 8.48
C VAL A 151 -2.00 4.76 9.91
N ALA A 152 -0.83 4.13 10.11
CA ALA A 152 -0.24 3.98 11.44
C ALA A 152 -0.02 5.33 12.14
N GLY A 153 0.56 6.30 11.42
CA GLY A 153 0.85 7.64 11.92
C GLY A 153 -0.41 8.42 12.31
N THR A 154 -1.48 8.31 11.52
CA THR A 154 -2.79 8.93 11.79
C THR A 154 -3.40 8.36 13.05
N ILE A 155 -3.45 7.02 13.17
CA ILE A 155 -3.98 6.35 14.37
C ILE A 155 -3.17 6.72 15.60
N MET A 156 -1.84 6.73 15.49
CA MET A 156 -0.98 7.16 16.60
C MET A 156 -1.22 8.63 16.99
N LEU A 157 -1.39 9.52 16.01
CA LEU A 157 -1.64 10.94 16.26
C LEU A 157 -3.00 11.15 16.94
N LEU A 158 -4.05 10.55 16.40
CA LEU A 158 -5.42 10.66 16.93
C LEU A 158 -5.51 10.11 18.35
N LEU A 159 -4.95 8.92 18.60
CA LEU A 159 -4.96 8.33 19.94
C LEU A 159 -4.14 9.14 20.93
N ARG A 160 -2.95 9.59 20.54
CA ARG A 160 -2.13 10.45 21.42
C ARG A 160 -2.81 11.79 21.71
N GLY A 161 -3.47 12.39 20.72
CA GLY A 161 -4.27 13.59 20.89
C GLY A 161 -5.46 13.36 21.83
N ALA A 162 -6.19 12.26 21.65
CA ALA A 162 -7.30 11.88 22.52
C ALA A 162 -6.84 11.64 23.96
N PHE A 163 -5.73 10.93 24.17
CA PHE A 163 -5.17 10.73 25.51
C PHE A 163 -4.64 12.03 26.13
N ALA A 164 -4.17 12.99 25.33
CA ALA A 164 -3.74 14.29 25.83
C ALA A 164 -4.89 15.12 26.42
N LEU A 165 -6.15 14.83 26.05
CA LEU A 165 -7.34 15.41 26.69
C LEU A 165 -7.59 14.87 28.11
N PHE A 166 -6.89 13.80 28.52
CA PHE A 166 -6.96 13.18 29.85
C PHE A 166 -5.57 13.17 30.52
N PRO A 167 -5.11 14.31 31.07
CA PRO A 167 -3.75 14.47 31.57
C PRO A 167 -3.35 13.45 32.65
N ASP A 168 -4.28 13.10 33.55
CA ASP A 168 -4.05 12.13 34.62
C ASP A 168 -3.73 10.73 34.09
N PHE A 169 -4.41 10.29 33.03
CA PHE A 169 -4.13 9.00 32.39
C PHE A 169 -2.82 9.07 31.61
N ALA A 170 -2.63 10.14 30.84
CA ALA A 170 -1.46 10.31 29.98
C ALA A 170 -0.13 10.39 30.75
N SER A 171 -0.13 10.96 31.96
CA SER A 171 1.06 11.04 32.81
C SER A 171 1.41 9.72 33.50
N ARG A 172 0.44 8.82 33.70
CA ARG A 172 0.61 7.58 34.49
C ARG A 172 0.80 6.33 33.63
N ARG A 173 0.49 6.41 32.34
CA ARG A 173 0.48 5.26 31.43
C ARG A 173 1.35 5.51 30.20
N PRO A 174 1.95 4.46 29.60
CA PRO A 174 2.76 4.60 28.40
C PRO A 174 1.88 4.79 27.16
N VAL A 175 1.30 5.97 27.00
CA VAL A 175 0.40 6.34 25.89
C VAL A 175 1.00 6.00 24.52
N LYS A 176 2.32 6.20 24.35
CA LYS A 176 3.04 5.84 23.13
C LYS A 176 2.90 4.36 22.77
N LYS A 177 2.91 3.46 23.76
CA LYS A 177 2.81 2.01 23.54
C LYS A 177 1.38 1.62 23.16
N TYR A 178 0.37 2.16 23.81
CA TYR A 178 -1.02 1.90 23.41
C TYR A 178 -1.31 2.41 22.00
N ALA A 179 -0.82 3.61 21.66
CA ALA A 179 -0.93 4.15 20.31
C ALA A 179 -0.22 3.27 19.28
N ALA A 180 0.98 2.76 19.58
CA ALA A 180 1.72 1.86 18.68
C ALA A 180 1.03 0.49 18.53
N ALA A 181 0.49 -0.08 19.61
CA ALA A 181 -0.24 -1.34 19.57
C ALA A 181 -1.53 -1.21 18.75
N ALA A 182 -2.30 -0.14 18.96
CA ALA A 182 -3.49 0.15 18.17
C ALA A 182 -3.13 0.38 16.69
N ALA A 183 -2.07 1.14 16.41
CA ALA A 183 -1.60 1.35 15.04
C ALA A 183 -1.20 0.03 14.35
N LEU A 184 -0.55 -0.89 15.09
CA LEU A 184 -0.19 -2.22 14.58
C LEU A 184 -1.44 -3.03 14.18
N VAL A 185 -2.47 -3.02 15.03
CA VAL A 185 -3.76 -3.66 14.75
C VAL A 185 -4.44 -2.98 13.54
N SER A 186 -4.42 -1.65 13.48
CA SER A 186 -5.01 -0.89 12.37
C SER A 186 -4.35 -1.18 11.03
N ILE A 187 -3.01 -1.25 10.95
CA ILE A 187 -2.34 -1.59 9.69
C ILE A 187 -2.51 -3.06 9.31
N ALA A 188 -2.67 -3.97 10.29
CA ALA A 188 -3.02 -5.36 10.02
C ALA A 188 -4.43 -5.48 9.43
N ALA A 189 -5.40 -4.77 10.01
CA ALA A 189 -6.75 -4.67 9.46
C ALA A 189 -6.72 -4.06 8.04
N TYR A 190 -5.97 -2.97 7.85
CA TYR A 190 -5.81 -2.33 6.56
C TYR A 190 -5.20 -3.26 5.51
N LEU A 191 -4.21 -4.09 5.87
CA LEU A 191 -3.65 -5.11 4.97
C LEU A 191 -4.73 -6.08 4.48
N VAL A 192 -5.59 -6.57 5.38
CA VAL A 192 -6.70 -7.47 5.03
C VAL A 192 -7.72 -6.76 4.13
N PHE A 193 -8.15 -5.55 4.51
CA PHE A 193 -9.10 -4.75 3.72
C PHE A 193 -8.53 -4.27 2.38
N SER A 194 -7.21 -4.20 2.24
CA SER A 194 -6.57 -3.87 0.97
C SER A 194 -6.52 -5.04 -0.03
N GLY A 195 -6.97 -6.24 0.39
CA GLY A 195 -6.95 -7.45 -0.42
C GLY A 195 -5.62 -8.21 -0.40
N ILE A 196 -4.78 -7.99 0.62
CA ILE A 196 -3.46 -8.64 0.80
C ILE A 196 -2.65 -8.60 -0.50
N VAL A 197 -2.43 -7.40 -1.03
CA VAL A 197 -1.54 -7.21 -2.16
C VAL A 197 -0.09 -7.31 -1.69
N VAL A 198 0.78 -7.95 -2.50
CA VAL A 198 2.17 -8.26 -2.11
C VAL A 198 2.96 -7.00 -1.67
N ALA A 199 2.69 -5.86 -2.30
CA ALA A 199 3.29 -4.59 -1.90
C ALA A 199 2.85 -4.07 -0.52
N ALA A 200 1.58 -4.29 -0.16
CA ALA A 200 1.04 -3.95 1.14
C ALA A 200 1.59 -4.88 2.23
N GLU A 201 1.76 -6.17 1.91
CA GLU A 201 2.31 -7.16 2.85
C GLU A 201 3.74 -6.82 3.30
N ARG A 202 4.64 -6.54 2.35
CA ARG A 202 6.02 -6.14 2.69
C ARG A 202 6.07 -4.87 3.52
N SER A 203 5.26 -3.89 3.12
CA SER A 203 5.12 -2.62 3.83
C SER A 203 4.63 -2.83 5.27
N PHE A 204 3.65 -3.72 5.44
CA PHE A 204 3.15 -4.12 6.75
C PHE A 204 4.26 -4.78 7.58
N ILE A 205 5.02 -5.73 7.04
CA ILE A 205 6.12 -6.40 7.77
C ILE A 205 7.15 -5.36 8.24
N MET A 206 7.58 -4.45 7.37
CA MET A 206 8.54 -3.39 7.71
C MET A 206 8.01 -2.49 8.84
N LEU A 207 6.77 -2.02 8.73
CA LEU A 207 6.17 -1.16 9.76
C LEU A 207 5.89 -1.91 11.05
N ALA A 208 5.50 -3.18 10.99
CA ALA A 208 5.28 -4.01 12.15
C ALA A 208 6.57 -4.13 12.97
N VAL A 209 7.72 -4.38 12.33
CA VAL A 209 9.03 -4.39 13.00
C VAL A 209 9.32 -3.04 13.67
N MET A 210 9.06 -1.93 12.99
CA MET A 210 9.25 -0.58 13.55
C MET A 210 8.32 -0.29 14.73
N LEU A 211 7.04 -0.65 14.66
CA LEU A 211 6.06 -0.45 15.72
C LEU A 211 6.33 -1.36 16.92
N VAL A 212 6.76 -2.60 16.68
CA VAL A 212 7.22 -3.51 17.73
C VAL A 212 8.44 -2.94 18.44
N ALA A 213 9.40 -2.36 17.71
CA ALA A 213 10.52 -1.65 18.33
C ALA A 213 10.03 -0.50 19.23
N VAL A 214 9.00 0.25 18.84
CA VAL A 214 8.38 1.27 19.70
C VAL A 214 7.78 0.68 20.98
N LEU A 215 7.13 -0.49 20.91
CA LEU A 215 6.56 -1.17 22.09
C LEU A 215 7.63 -1.56 23.12
N PHE A 216 8.81 -1.93 22.64
CA PHE A 216 9.99 -2.27 23.45
C PHE A 216 10.89 -1.07 23.77
N ASP A 217 10.42 0.17 23.57
CA ASP A 217 11.16 1.42 23.81
C ASP A 217 12.51 1.50 23.06
N ARG A 218 12.60 0.84 21.89
CA ARG A 218 13.74 0.91 20.98
C ARG A 218 13.49 1.96 19.90
N ALA A 219 14.58 2.48 19.32
CA ALA A 219 14.51 3.37 18.17
C ALA A 219 13.90 2.62 16.98
N ALA A 220 12.83 3.18 16.38
CA ALA A 220 12.08 2.56 15.30
C ALA A 220 12.82 2.61 13.95
N LEU A 221 13.38 3.78 13.62
CA LEU A 221 14.08 4.03 12.36
C LEU A 221 15.58 3.80 12.53
N THR A 222 16.03 2.57 12.30
CA THR A 222 17.45 2.19 12.39
C THR A 222 17.82 1.21 11.28
N MET A 223 19.10 1.17 10.89
CA MET A 223 19.62 0.15 9.96
C MET A 223 19.42 -1.26 10.49
N ARG A 224 19.47 -1.45 11.80
CA ARG A 224 19.21 -2.74 12.45
C ARG A 224 17.78 -3.20 12.21
N ASN A 225 16.79 -2.33 12.42
CA ASN A 225 15.39 -2.69 12.19
C ASN A 225 15.10 -2.90 10.70
N LEU A 226 15.79 -2.16 9.82
CA LEU A 226 15.73 -2.40 8.37
C LEU A 226 16.25 -3.80 8.02
N ALA A 227 17.38 -4.23 8.58
CA ALA A 227 17.92 -5.58 8.38
C ALA A 227 16.98 -6.67 8.93
N ILE A 228 16.41 -6.47 10.13
CA ILE A 228 15.41 -7.39 10.70
C ILE A 228 14.19 -7.51 9.78
N SER A 229 13.71 -6.38 9.25
CA SER A 229 12.59 -6.36 8.31
C SER A 229 12.93 -7.10 7.01
N ALA A 230 14.15 -6.94 6.49
CA ALA A 230 14.61 -7.65 5.30
C ALA A 230 14.60 -9.16 5.53
N ILE A 231 15.16 -9.62 6.65
CA ILE A 231 15.16 -11.04 7.02
C ILE A 231 13.72 -11.57 7.15
N ALA A 232 12.84 -10.83 7.83
CA ALA A 232 11.45 -11.23 7.99
C ALA A 232 10.72 -11.36 6.65
N VAL A 233 10.89 -10.40 5.74
CA VAL A 233 10.30 -10.47 4.38
C VAL A 233 10.85 -11.66 3.61
N ILE A 234 12.15 -11.93 3.67
CA ILE A 234 12.79 -13.07 2.98
C ILE A 234 12.27 -14.41 3.53
N LEU A 235 12.02 -14.51 4.83
CA LEU A 235 11.47 -15.72 5.43
C LEU A 235 10.02 -15.99 5.01
N VAL A 236 9.22 -14.94 4.81
CA VAL A 236 7.82 -15.08 4.38
C VAL A 236 7.73 -15.31 2.87
N SER A 237 8.50 -14.54 2.09
CA SER A 237 8.46 -14.54 0.63
C SER A 237 9.88 -14.45 0.04
N PRO A 238 10.63 -15.56 -0.03
CA PRO A 238 12.04 -15.54 -0.45
C PRO A 238 12.24 -15.09 -1.90
N HIS A 239 11.26 -15.35 -2.77
CA HIS A 239 11.26 -14.96 -4.17
C HIS A 239 11.27 -13.44 -4.37
N GLU A 240 10.86 -12.65 -3.36
CA GLU A 240 10.81 -11.20 -3.44
C GLU A 240 12.19 -10.56 -3.59
N VAL A 241 13.27 -11.22 -3.17
CA VAL A 241 14.64 -10.67 -3.22
C VAL A 241 15.05 -10.28 -4.64
N VAL A 242 14.59 -11.04 -5.64
CA VAL A 242 14.85 -10.76 -7.06
C VAL A 242 13.86 -9.76 -7.66
N GLY A 243 12.77 -9.49 -6.95
CA GLY A 243 11.70 -8.62 -7.40
C GLY A 243 12.07 -7.13 -7.34
N PRO A 244 11.62 -6.31 -8.30
CA PRO A 244 11.89 -4.88 -8.31
C PRO A 244 11.40 -4.18 -7.05
N SER A 245 10.26 -4.62 -6.51
CA SER A 245 9.61 -3.95 -5.42
C SER A 245 10.36 -4.07 -4.09
N PHE A 246 10.94 -5.24 -3.79
CA PHE A 246 11.82 -5.43 -2.64
C PHE A 246 13.06 -4.56 -2.77
N GLN A 247 13.77 -4.69 -3.91
CA GLN A 247 15.03 -3.98 -4.16
C GLN A 247 14.87 -2.47 -4.05
N MET A 248 13.86 -1.90 -4.70
CA MET A 248 13.60 -0.46 -4.63
C MET A 248 13.20 0.00 -3.22
N SER A 249 12.34 -0.73 -2.51
CA SER A 249 11.87 -0.32 -1.17
C SER A 249 13.00 -0.33 -0.14
N PHE A 250 13.80 -1.40 -0.13
CA PHE A 250 14.93 -1.53 0.79
C PHE A 250 16.07 -0.58 0.43
N ALA A 251 16.36 -0.36 -0.86
CA ALA A 251 17.36 0.62 -1.29
C ALA A 251 16.96 2.05 -0.90
N ALA A 252 15.70 2.44 -1.15
CA ALA A 252 15.19 3.76 -0.73
C ALA A 252 15.27 3.93 0.78
N THR A 253 14.81 2.94 1.55
CA THR A 253 14.79 3.03 3.02
C THR A 253 16.19 3.04 3.60
N ALA A 254 17.12 2.23 3.07
CA ALA A 254 18.52 2.23 3.48
C ALA A 254 19.17 3.60 3.20
N ALA A 255 19.01 4.13 1.99
CA ALA A 255 19.57 5.42 1.61
C ALA A 255 19.03 6.55 2.50
N LEU A 256 17.72 6.56 2.79
CA LEU A 256 17.10 7.54 3.67
C LEU A 256 17.58 7.43 5.11
N VAL A 257 17.51 6.23 5.71
CA VAL A 257 17.96 6.02 7.09
C VAL A 257 19.44 6.37 7.26
N GLY A 258 20.27 6.00 6.27
CA GLY A 258 21.71 6.29 6.29
C GLY A 258 22.01 7.77 6.15
N ALA A 259 21.38 8.45 5.19
CA ALA A 259 21.56 9.88 4.96
C ALA A 259 21.07 10.72 6.15
N TYR A 260 19.92 10.38 6.74
CA TYR A 260 19.39 11.09 7.90
C TYR A 260 20.18 10.82 9.18
N ALA A 261 20.69 9.59 9.39
CA ALA A 261 21.59 9.29 10.49
C ALA A 261 22.90 10.09 10.37
N GLY A 262 23.55 10.05 9.20
CA GLY A 262 24.77 10.81 8.95
C GLY A 262 24.56 12.33 9.07
N TRP A 263 23.39 12.84 8.65
CA TRP A 263 23.05 14.25 8.85
C TRP A 263 22.84 14.60 10.33
N ALA A 264 22.17 13.73 11.09
CA ALA A 264 21.97 13.94 12.52
C ALA A 264 23.31 13.99 13.27
N ASP A 265 24.24 13.08 12.97
CA ASP A 265 25.58 13.05 13.55
C ASP A 265 26.38 14.31 13.19
N TYR A 266 26.39 14.69 11.90
CA TYR A 266 27.05 15.92 11.45
C TYR A 266 26.50 17.19 12.11
N ARG A 267 25.22 17.20 12.48
CA ARG A 267 24.57 18.34 13.13
C ARG A 267 24.77 18.34 14.64
N ALA A 268 24.92 17.17 15.26
CA ALA A 268 25.20 17.04 16.69
C ALA A 268 26.57 17.66 17.06
N ASP A 269 27.54 17.57 16.16
CA ASP A 269 28.86 18.19 16.31
C ASP A 269 28.85 19.72 16.15
N ARG A 270 27.71 20.32 15.79
CA ARG A 270 27.58 21.77 15.62
C ARG A 270 26.61 22.35 16.64
N THR A 271 27.15 23.13 17.57
CA THR A 271 26.37 23.96 18.49
C THR A 271 25.48 24.91 17.69
N THR A 272 24.20 24.56 17.56
CA THR A 272 23.22 25.43 16.91
C THR A 272 22.89 26.59 17.85
N THR A 273 23.30 27.80 17.47
CA THR A 273 22.89 29.03 18.16
C THR A 273 21.36 29.15 18.09
N PRO A 274 20.66 29.41 19.20
CA PRO A 274 19.20 29.54 19.18
C PRO A 274 18.81 30.69 18.23
N PRO A 275 17.85 30.46 17.31
CA PRO A 275 17.47 31.50 16.36
C PRO A 275 16.85 32.69 17.12
N PRO A 276 17.17 33.94 16.74
CA PRO A 276 16.61 35.12 17.39
C PRO A 276 15.09 35.14 17.27
N LYS A 277 14.39 35.79 18.22
CA LYS A 277 12.93 35.99 18.23
C LYS A 277 12.51 36.61 16.90
N ARG A 278 11.88 35.82 16.02
CA ARG A 278 11.48 36.23 14.67
C ARG A 278 9.97 36.41 14.60
N SER A 279 9.53 37.42 13.84
CA SER A 279 8.13 37.63 13.45
C SER A 279 7.48 36.33 12.92
N PHE A 280 6.22 36.11 13.30
CA PHE A 280 5.43 34.92 12.93
C PHE A 280 5.51 34.59 11.43
N LEU A 281 5.52 35.61 10.57
CA LEU A 281 5.62 35.45 9.11
C LEU A 281 6.97 34.83 8.67
N ARG A 282 8.09 35.29 9.26
CA ARG A 282 9.44 34.75 8.97
C ARG A 282 9.67 33.38 9.62
N PHE A 283 8.96 33.07 10.69
CA PHE A 283 8.98 31.75 11.31
C PHE A 283 8.26 30.73 10.42
N THR A 284 7.05 31.06 9.96
CA THR A 284 6.25 30.21 9.07
C THR A 284 6.95 29.99 7.74
N SER A 285 7.46 31.05 7.08
CA SER A 285 8.16 30.90 5.80
C SER A 285 9.42 30.04 5.89
N ARG A 286 10.20 30.18 6.97
CA ARG A 286 11.38 29.33 7.20
C ARG A 286 11.01 27.88 7.48
N LYS A 287 9.96 27.62 8.27
CA LYS A 287 9.46 26.25 8.50
C LYS A 287 9.00 25.61 7.20
N LEU A 288 8.25 26.35 6.37
CA LEU A 288 7.79 25.88 5.08
C LEU A 288 8.96 25.58 4.14
N ALA A 289 9.93 26.49 4.05
CA ALA A 289 11.15 26.29 3.25
C ALA A 289 11.98 25.08 3.73
N MET A 290 12.12 24.88 5.05
CA MET A 290 12.79 23.70 5.60
C MET A 290 12.02 22.41 5.33
N GLY A 291 10.69 22.43 5.41
CA GLY A 291 9.83 21.29 5.07
C GLY A 291 9.93 20.91 3.60
N MET A 292 9.83 21.90 2.70
CA MET A 292 10.02 21.70 1.25
C MET A 292 11.43 21.21 0.92
N GLY A 293 12.46 21.78 1.56
CA GLY A 293 13.84 21.32 1.40
C GLY A 293 14.04 19.87 1.85
N GLY A 294 13.42 19.47 2.97
CA GLY A 294 13.43 18.09 3.45
C GLY A 294 12.72 17.11 2.50
N LEU A 295 11.56 17.49 1.97
CA LEU A 295 10.80 16.70 0.98
C LEU A 295 11.59 16.53 -0.32
N ALA A 296 12.18 17.62 -0.82
CA ALA A 296 13.04 17.58 -2.00
C ALA A 296 14.26 16.68 -1.79
N MET A 297 14.94 16.81 -0.64
CA MET A 297 16.10 15.98 -0.32
C MET A 297 15.72 14.50 -0.19
N THR A 298 14.61 14.20 0.48
CA THR A 298 14.07 12.83 0.58
C THR A 298 13.80 12.24 -0.80
N SER A 299 13.19 13.01 -1.69
CA SER A 299 12.86 12.59 -3.05
C SER A 299 14.10 12.36 -3.90
N ILE A 300 15.14 13.19 -3.74
CA ILE A 300 16.44 13.01 -4.42
C ILE A 300 17.12 11.74 -3.90
N ILE A 301 17.25 11.57 -2.58
CA ILE A 301 17.93 10.41 -1.99
C ILE A 301 17.21 9.11 -2.39
N ALA A 302 15.90 9.03 -2.18
CA ALA A 302 15.12 7.84 -2.53
C ALA A 302 15.06 7.62 -4.05
N GLY A 303 14.90 8.69 -4.84
CA GLY A 303 14.86 8.63 -6.29
C GLY A 303 16.17 8.13 -6.88
N SER A 304 17.31 8.66 -6.44
CA SER A 304 18.63 8.20 -6.88
C SER A 304 18.92 6.75 -6.48
N ALA A 305 18.53 6.35 -5.26
CA ALA A 305 18.70 4.99 -4.78
C ALA A 305 17.86 3.96 -5.57
N THR A 306 16.68 4.37 -6.06
CA THR A 306 15.76 3.50 -6.80
C THR A 306 15.94 3.58 -8.32
N ALA A 307 16.57 4.63 -8.85
CA ALA A 307 16.71 4.87 -10.28
C ALA A 307 17.42 3.71 -11.00
N LEU A 308 18.50 3.16 -10.42
CA LEU A 308 19.23 2.05 -11.03
C LEU A 308 18.36 0.81 -11.21
N PHE A 309 17.57 0.47 -10.18
CA PHE A 309 16.62 -0.64 -10.24
C PHE A 309 15.48 -0.35 -11.23
N ALA A 310 14.99 0.89 -11.27
CA ALA A 310 13.93 1.27 -12.20
C ALA A 310 14.39 1.17 -13.66
N ILE A 311 15.62 1.59 -13.96
CA ILE A 311 16.25 1.44 -15.28
C ILE A 311 16.37 -0.04 -15.64
N TRP A 312 16.91 -0.85 -14.73
CA TRP A 312 17.12 -2.28 -14.97
C TRP A 312 15.81 -3.05 -15.21
N HIS A 313 14.83 -2.90 -14.32
CA HIS A 313 13.59 -3.69 -14.36
C HIS A 313 12.54 -3.15 -15.32
N PHE A 314 12.43 -1.83 -15.46
CA PHE A 314 11.36 -1.23 -16.26
C PHE A 314 11.84 -0.58 -17.55
N GLN A 315 13.15 -0.49 -17.78
CA GLN A 315 13.74 0.14 -18.96
C GLN A 315 13.20 1.57 -19.16
N ARG A 316 12.95 2.26 -18.04
CA ARG A 316 12.32 3.59 -17.99
C ARG A 316 13.02 4.48 -16.98
N VAL A 317 13.12 5.76 -17.34
CA VAL A 317 13.49 6.85 -16.43
C VAL A 317 12.35 7.86 -16.45
N SER A 318 11.97 8.37 -15.29
CA SER A 318 10.99 9.46 -15.18
C SER A 318 11.69 10.72 -14.63
N PRO A 319 12.18 11.61 -15.51
CA PRO A 319 12.88 12.83 -15.09
C PRO A 319 12.00 13.76 -14.26
N LEU A 320 10.69 13.74 -14.51
CA LEU A 320 9.70 14.58 -13.84
C LEU A 320 9.29 14.04 -12.46
N SER A 321 9.77 12.87 -12.06
CA SER A 321 9.40 12.22 -10.80
C SER A 321 9.67 13.10 -9.57
N LEU A 322 10.77 13.85 -9.55
CA LEU A 322 11.09 14.76 -8.43
C LEU A 322 10.02 15.85 -8.26
N VAL A 323 9.69 16.54 -9.35
CA VAL A 323 8.72 17.65 -9.35
C VAL A 323 7.33 17.12 -9.05
N ALA A 324 6.95 16.00 -9.69
CA ALA A 324 5.66 15.37 -9.48
C ALA A 324 5.49 14.89 -8.03
N ASN A 325 6.49 14.21 -7.43
CA ASN A 325 6.41 13.79 -6.04
C ASN A 325 6.35 14.98 -5.07
N LEU A 326 7.10 16.05 -5.31
CA LEU A 326 7.07 17.24 -4.46
C LEU A 326 5.69 17.91 -4.45
N ALA A 327 4.98 17.88 -5.59
CA ALA A 327 3.62 18.43 -5.70
C ALA A 327 2.54 17.47 -5.17
N VAL A 328 2.65 16.18 -5.49
CA VAL A 328 1.57 15.19 -5.27
C VAL A 328 1.63 14.57 -3.88
N MET A 329 2.81 14.28 -3.34
CA MET A 329 2.95 13.55 -2.06
C MET A 329 2.31 14.27 -0.86
N PRO A 330 2.38 15.62 -0.72
CA PRO A 330 1.66 16.33 0.33
C PRO A 330 0.14 16.16 0.20
N ILE A 331 -0.38 16.25 -1.03
CA ILE A 331 -1.82 16.09 -1.31
C ILE A 331 -2.26 14.69 -0.93
N VAL A 332 -1.53 13.67 -1.40
CA VAL A 332 -1.81 12.27 -1.08
C VAL A 332 -1.76 12.02 0.42
N SER A 333 -0.83 12.63 1.15
CA SER A 333 -0.75 12.49 2.60
C SER A 333 -1.99 13.04 3.31
N VAL A 334 -2.52 14.17 2.85
CA VAL A 334 -3.77 14.76 3.37
C VAL A 334 -4.97 13.90 2.98
N VAL A 335 -5.06 13.48 1.71
CA VAL A 335 -6.14 12.60 1.22
C VAL A 335 -6.18 11.29 1.99
N MET A 336 -5.02 10.69 2.27
CA MET A 336 -4.94 9.46 3.07
C MET A 336 -5.35 9.68 4.52
N PHE A 337 -4.96 10.81 5.13
CA PHE A 337 -5.41 11.15 6.48
C PHE A 337 -6.93 11.28 6.54
N LEU A 338 -7.53 12.02 5.59
CA LEU A 338 -8.97 12.17 5.46
C LEU A 338 -9.66 10.84 5.14
N GLY A 339 -9.08 10.01 4.26
CA GLY A 339 -9.59 8.69 3.91
C GLY A 339 -9.63 7.74 5.11
N VAL A 340 -8.62 7.77 5.99
CA VAL A 340 -8.65 7.01 7.25
C VAL A 340 -9.72 7.56 8.20
N ALA A 341 -9.86 8.89 8.31
CA ALA A 341 -10.91 9.50 9.11
C ALA A 341 -12.32 9.14 8.59
N SER A 342 -12.52 9.17 7.28
CA SER A 342 -13.72 8.71 6.59
C SER A 342 -14.02 7.24 6.92
N ALA A 343 -13.05 6.35 6.74
CA ALA A 343 -13.23 4.92 7.03
C ALA A 343 -13.59 4.63 8.50
N LEU A 344 -13.06 5.40 9.45
CA LEU A 344 -13.39 5.27 10.88
C LEU A 344 -14.78 5.82 11.23
N THR A 345 -15.26 6.83 10.49
CA THR A 345 -16.54 7.51 10.74
C THR A 345 -17.71 6.95 9.92
N MET A 346 -17.41 6.20 8.87
CA MET A 346 -18.38 5.55 7.97
C MET A 346 -19.37 4.62 8.70
N PRO A 347 -18.98 3.80 9.69
CA PRO A 347 -19.94 2.97 10.44
C PRO A 347 -20.98 3.80 11.23
N PHE A 348 -20.71 5.09 11.46
CA PHE A 348 -21.60 6.01 12.15
C PHE A 348 -22.34 6.95 11.18
N GLY A 349 -22.11 6.84 9.87
CA GLY A 349 -22.68 7.72 8.85
C GLY A 349 -22.15 9.17 8.89
N LEU A 350 -20.94 9.37 9.43
CA LEU A 350 -20.32 10.69 9.63
C LEU A 350 -19.11 10.92 8.71
N ASP A 351 -19.04 10.20 7.60
CA ASP A 351 -17.92 10.17 6.66
C ASP A 351 -17.97 11.25 5.58
N TRP A 352 -19.14 11.87 5.36
CA TRP A 352 -19.34 12.92 4.35
C TRP A 352 -18.40 14.14 4.43
N PRO A 353 -17.91 14.63 5.59
CA PRO A 353 -17.02 15.80 5.60
C PRO A 353 -15.57 15.42 5.25
N PHE A 354 -15.28 14.12 5.13
CA PHE A 354 -13.95 13.59 4.85
C PHE A 354 -13.82 13.02 3.43
N LEU A 355 -14.93 12.92 2.67
CA LEU A 355 -14.99 12.38 1.31
C LEU A 355 -15.03 13.47 0.23
#